data_AF-A0A843U6C8-F1
#
_entry.id   AF-A0A843U6C8-F1
#
_cell.length_a   1.000
_cell.length_b   1.000
_cell.length_c   1.000
_cell.angle_alpha   90.00
_cell.angle_beta   90.00
_cell.angle_gamma   90.00
#
_symmetry.space_group_name_H-M   'P 1'
#
loop_
_entity.id
_entity.type
_entity.pdbx_description
1 polymer ?
#
loop_
_entity_poly.entity_id
_entity_poly.type
_entity_poly.pdbx_seq_one_letter_code
_entity_poly.pdbx_strand_id
1 'polypeptide(L)'
;MLVCSGCFVAHACRNHVRFCGHRVMRHSGKCSPPGMMQSAARAWKGCSVAWFLRACGDEALGQIPPATRTKTDGNPPSTSQKEIVTSKANSTGVLEQPSLPVQIVQILVAMLVMDTWQYFVHRYMHQNKFLYRHVHSQHHRLVVPYAIGALYNHPLEGLLLDTFGGAISFLVSGMTARTAVIFFCFAVIKTVDDHCGLWLPGNVFHIFFQNNTAYHDIHHQLQGAKYNYSQPFFAIWDKILGTHMPYDLVERPEGGFEARAVKD
;
A
#
# COMPACT_ATOMS: atom_id res chain seq x y z
N MET A 1 1.41 -8.21 11.44
CA MET A 1 1.13 -7.79 10.04
C MET A 1 -0.33 -7.39 9.83
N LEU A 2 -1.33 -8.20 10.17
CA LEU A 2 -2.76 -7.78 10.16
C LEU A 2 -3.08 -6.56 11.06
N VAL A 3 -2.27 -6.34 12.11
CA VAL A 3 -2.50 -5.30 13.13
C VAL A 3 -2.25 -3.88 12.60
N CYS A 4 -1.23 -3.66 11.74
CA CYS A 4 -0.94 -2.31 11.24
C CYS A 4 -2.00 -1.82 10.22
N SER A 5 -2.45 -2.71 9.32
CA SER A 5 -3.56 -2.40 8.39
C SER A 5 -4.88 -2.18 9.14
N GLY A 6 -5.12 -2.94 10.22
CA GLY A 6 -6.30 -2.79 11.08
C GLY A 6 -6.31 -1.51 11.93
N CYS A 7 -5.16 -1.09 12.48
CA CYS A 7 -5.06 0.13 13.31
C CYS A 7 -5.33 1.42 12.52
N PHE A 8 -4.86 1.52 11.27
CA PHE A 8 -5.10 2.69 10.42
C PHE A 8 -6.59 2.84 10.08
N VAL A 9 -7.25 1.74 9.72
CA VAL A 9 -8.69 1.70 9.43
C VAL A 9 -9.52 1.95 10.70
N ALA A 10 -9.13 1.36 11.83
CA ALA A 10 -9.84 1.52 13.10
C ALA A 10 -9.78 2.95 13.67
N HIS A 11 -8.67 3.68 13.45
CA HIS A 11 -8.56 5.08 13.90
C HIS A 11 -9.36 6.04 13.00
N ALA A 12 -9.38 5.80 11.68
CA ALA A 12 -10.22 6.56 10.75
C ALA A 12 -11.73 6.31 10.97
N CYS A 13 -12.13 5.06 11.26
CA CYS A 13 -13.54 4.70 11.51
C CYS A 13 -14.10 5.28 12.81
N ARG A 14 -13.28 5.54 13.84
CA ARG A 14 -13.76 6.02 15.14
C ARG A 14 -14.29 7.46 15.10
N ASN A 15 -13.98 8.22 14.04
CA ASN A 15 -14.35 9.64 13.94
C ASN A 15 -15.40 9.98 12.87
N HIS A 16 -15.77 9.10 11.94
CA HIS A 16 -16.64 9.51 10.82
C HIS A 16 -17.55 8.41 10.24
N VAL A 17 -18.46 7.85 11.05
CA VAL A 17 -19.55 7.03 10.50
C VAL A 17 -20.91 7.40 11.11
N ARG A 18 -21.63 8.30 10.43
CA ARG A 18 -23.09 8.21 10.34
C ARG A 18 -23.44 8.04 8.86
N PHE A 19 -23.70 6.81 8.46
CA PHE A 19 -24.24 6.47 7.14
C PHE A 19 -25.67 7.01 7.03
N CYS A 20 -25.99 7.69 5.93
CA CYS A 20 -27.36 7.77 5.44
C CYS A 20 -27.49 6.74 4.31
N GLY A 21 -28.07 5.58 4.65
CA GLY A 21 -28.42 4.54 3.71
C GLY A 21 -29.74 4.83 2.99
N HIS A 22 -29.94 4.11 1.89
CA HIS A 22 -31.16 4.00 1.08
C HIS A 22 -31.62 5.27 0.32
N ARG A 23 -31.46 5.22 -1.01
CA ARG A 23 -32.55 5.18 -2.02
C ARG A 23 -32.04 5.77 -3.34
N VAL A 24 -32.15 5.00 -4.42
CA VAL A 24 -32.00 5.48 -5.79
C VAL A 24 -33.05 6.58 -6.01
N MET A 25 -32.62 7.82 -6.21
CA MET A 25 -33.46 8.91 -6.68
C MET A 25 -32.72 9.65 -7.81
N ARG A 26 -33.26 9.50 -9.03
CA ARG A 26 -33.08 10.47 -10.11
C ARG A 26 -33.60 11.82 -9.60
N HIS A 27 -32.75 12.83 -9.50
CA HIS A 27 -32.95 14.19 -10.01
C HIS A 27 -31.83 15.12 -9.54
N SER A 28 -31.30 15.88 -10.50
CA SER A 28 -30.70 17.22 -10.40
C SER A 28 -30.69 17.86 -8.99
N GLY A 29 -29.50 18.00 -8.40
CA GLY A 29 -29.29 18.78 -7.19
C GLY A 29 -27.83 18.75 -6.74
N LYS A 30 -27.18 19.90 -6.74
CA LYS A 30 -25.79 20.13 -6.35
C LYS A 30 -25.49 19.57 -4.94
N CYS A 31 -24.52 18.67 -4.83
CA CYS A 31 -23.84 18.38 -3.56
C CYS A 31 -22.45 19.03 -3.61
N SER A 32 -22.28 20.17 -2.96
CA SER A 32 -20.96 20.75 -2.69
C SER A 32 -20.40 20.19 -1.38
N PRO A 33 -19.13 19.74 -1.31
CA PRO A 33 -18.50 19.40 -0.03
C PRO A 33 -17.26 20.28 0.24
N PRO A 34 -17.39 21.49 0.84
CA PRO A 34 -16.23 22.25 1.31
C PRO A 34 -15.62 21.68 2.61
N GLY A 35 -16.40 20.91 3.39
CA GLY A 35 -16.03 20.48 4.73
C GLY A 35 -15.06 19.29 4.81
N MET A 36 -15.09 18.38 3.83
CA MET A 36 -14.25 17.17 3.82
C MET A 36 -12.80 17.48 3.38
N MET A 37 -12.65 18.38 2.40
CA MET A 37 -11.35 18.78 1.83
C MET A 37 -10.45 19.51 2.82
N GLN A 38 -11.01 20.38 3.66
CA GLN A 38 -10.20 21.12 4.65
C GLN A 38 -9.75 20.27 5.84
N SER A 39 -10.43 19.15 6.11
CA SER A 39 -10.10 18.25 7.23
C SER A 39 -9.00 17.27 6.85
N ALA A 40 -9.02 16.74 5.62
CA ALA A 40 -7.94 15.90 5.08
C ALA A 40 -6.63 16.69 4.92
N ALA A 41 -6.69 17.93 4.41
CA ALA A 41 -5.52 18.81 4.29
C ALA A 41 -4.93 19.20 5.66
N ARG A 42 -5.75 19.29 6.72
CA ARG A 42 -5.28 19.54 8.09
C ARG A 42 -4.67 18.30 8.74
N ALA A 43 -5.21 17.11 8.47
CA ALA A 43 -4.61 15.85 8.93
C ALA A 43 -3.20 15.63 8.36
N TRP A 44 -2.98 16.03 7.11
CA TRP A 44 -1.67 15.92 6.43
C TRP A 44 -0.63 16.92 6.96
N LYS A 45 -1.04 18.15 7.34
CA LYS A 45 -0.13 19.14 7.93
C LYS A 45 0.38 18.78 9.33
N GLY A 46 -0.29 17.87 10.04
CA GLY A 46 0.06 17.47 11.42
C GLY A 46 0.87 16.16 11.54
N CYS A 47 0.84 15.29 10.54
CA CYS A 47 1.57 14.02 10.55
C CYS A 47 2.83 14.14 9.69
N SER A 48 3.97 14.50 10.30
CA SER A 48 5.24 14.30 9.60
C SER A 48 5.49 12.80 9.45
N VAL A 49 6.03 12.38 8.31
CA VAL A 49 6.48 10.99 8.07
C VAL A 49 7.38 10.52 9.22
N ALA A 50 8.18 11.42 9.81
CA ALA A 50 9.02 11.13 10.97
C ALA A 50 8.22 10.83 12.26
N TRP A 51 7.11 11.50 12.53
CA TRP A 51 6.26 11.21 13.70
C TRP A 51 5.54 9.88 13.55
N PHE A 52 5.04 9.57 12.35
CA PHE A 52 4.37 8.30 12.07
C PHE A 52 5.34 7.10 12.09
N LEU A 53 6.53 7.25 11.49
CA LEU A 53 7.59 6.24 11.57
C LEU A 53 8.07 6.00 13.01
N ARG A 54 8.09 7.05 13.84
CA ARG A 54 8.40 6.94 15.27
C ARG A 54 7.30 6.19 16.04
N ALA A 55 6.04 6.52 15.79
CA ALA A 55 4.90 5.84 16.43
C ALA A 55 4.83 4.34 16.07
N CYS A 56 5.02 3.98 14.78
CA CYS A 56 5.06 2.58 14.37
C CYS A 56 6.33 1.84 14.86
N GLY A 57 7.47 2.55 14.96
CA GLY A 57 8.70 2.00 15.53
C GLY A 57 8.58 1.70 17.03
N ASP A 58 7.93 2.58 17.78
CA ASP A 58 7.75 2.44 19.22
C ASP A 58 6.74 1.31 19.56
N GLU A 59 5.66 1.13 18.78
CA GLU A 59 4.73 0.00 18.95
C GLU A 59 5.34 -1.36 18.59
N ALA A 60 6.20 -1.42 17.57
CA ALA A 60 6.90 -2.66 17.19
C ALA A 60 7.94 -3.09 18.25
N LEU A 61 8.46 -2.15 19.03
CA LEU A 61 9.38 -2.42 20.14
C LEU A 61 8.65 -2.76 21.45
N GLY A 62 7.40 -2.33 21.62
CA GLY A 62 6.60 -2.55 22.83
C GLY A 62 5.99 -3.95 22.99
N GLN A 63 6.07 -4.82 21.97
CA GLN A 63 5.42 -6.14 21.97
C GLN A 63 6.35 -7.32 22.28
N ILE A 64 7.61 -7.10 22.64
CA ILE A 64 8.51 -8.18 23.08
C ILE A 64 8.45 -8.27 24.61
N PRO A 65 7.76 -9.27 25.19
CA PRO A 65 7.81 -9.45 26.65
C PRO A 65 9.26 -9.74 27.08
N PRO A 66 9.72 -9.24 28.24
CA PRO A 66 11.04 -9.56 28.73
C PRO A 66 11.15 -11.07 28.93
N ALA A 67 12.17 -11.69 28.36
CA ALA A 67 12.44 -13.11 28.51
C ALA A 67 12.51 -13.47 29.99
N THR A 68 11.58 -14.30 30.46
CA THR A 68 11.61 -14.89 31.79
C THR A 68 12.86 -15.75 31.90
N ARG A 69 13.77 -15.36 32.79
CA ARG A 69 15.02 -16.07 33.09
C ARG A 69 14.71 -17.37 33.83
N THR A 70 14.45 -18.46 33.12
CA THR A 70 14.49 -19.80 33.70
C THR A 70 15.94 -20.24 33.83
N LYS A 71 16.46 -20.26 35.07
CA LYS A 71 17.67 -21.00 35.42
C LYS A 71 17.39 -22.48 35.17
N THR A 72 18.06 -23.09 34.21
CA THR A 72 18.26 -24.54 34.16
C THR A 72 19.68 -24.85 33.73
N ASP A 73 20.20 -25.89 34.35
CA ASP A 73 21.60 -26.29 34.42
C ASP A 73 22.16 -26.81 33.09
N GLY A 74 23.48 -27.01 33.07
CA GLY A 74 24.29 -27.11 31.87
C GLY A 74 24.03 -28.32 30.95
N ASN A 75 24.05 -28.04 29.65
CA ASN A 75 24.83 -28.74 28.61
C ASN A 75 24.60 -28.00 27.27
N PRO A 76 25.57 -27.91 26.34
CA PRO A 76 25.33 -27.27 25.06
C PRO A 76 24.75 -28.29 24.06
N PRO A 77 23.60 -28.03 23.41
CA PRO A 77 23.26 -28.74 22.19
C PRO A 77 23.78 -27.95 21.00
N SER A 78 24.75 -28.53 20.31
CA SER A 78 25.04 -28.25 18.92
C SER A 78 23.79 -28.51 18.08
N THR A 79 23.07 -27.45 17.71
CA THR A 79 22.07 -27.55 16.65
C THR A 79 22.06 -26.24 15.89
N SER A 80 22.45 -26.32 14.62
CA SER A 80 22.28 -25.27 13.63
C SER A 80 20.79 -24.97 13.49
N GLN A 81 20.28 -24.07 14.32
CA GLN A 81 19.04 -23.39 14.02
C GLN A 81 19.35 -22.43 12.87
N LYS A 82 18.99 -22.85 11.65
CA LYS A 82 18.66 -21.90 10.59
C LYS A 82 17.37 -21.20 11.02
N GLU A 83 17.47 -20.34 12.02
CA GLU A 83 16.39 -19.42 12.34
C GLU A 83 16.17 -18.56 11.09
N ILE A 84 14.96 -18.63 10.53
CA ILE A 84 14.46 -17.68 9.53
C ILE A 84 14.16 -16.38 10.29
N VAL A 85 15.17 -15.84 10.95
CA VAL A 85 15.10 -14.59 11.69
C VAL A 85 16.20 -13.76 11.08
N THR A 86 15.80 -12.84 10.19
CA THR A 86 16.68 -11.91 9.44
C THR A 86 17.43 -10.92 10.33
N SER A 87 17.41 -11.09 11.65
CA SER A 87 18.09 -10.26 12.64
C SER A 87 19.04 -11.09 13.49
N LYS A 88 20.29 -10.63 13.60
CA LYS A 88 21.27 -11.16 14.56
C LYS A 88 21.11 -10.40 15.88
N ALA A 89 21.06 -11.12 16.99
CA ALA A 89 21.16 -10.51 18.32
C ALA A 89 22.63 -10.40 18.71
N ASN A 90 23.03 -9.25 19.26
CA ASN A 90 24.37 -9.09 19.83
C ASN A 90 24.45 -9.81 21.20
N SER A 91 25.64 -9.81 21.80
CA SER A 91 25.91 -10.49 23.09
C SER A 91 25.06 -9.99 24.28
N THR A 92 24.37 -8.85 24.14
CA THR A 92 23.45 -8.29 25.14
C THR A 92 21.97 -8.53 24.80
N GLY A 93 21.67 -9.28 23.74
CA GLY A 93 20.31 -9.59 23.29
C GLY A 93 19.65 -8.46 22.48
N VAL A 94 20.41 -7.42 22.11
CA VAL A 94 19.90 -6.32 21.27
C VAL A 94 20.00 -6.71 19.80
N LEU A 95 18.90 -6.53 19.07
CA LEU A 95 18.84 -6.78 17.63
C LEU A 95 19.74 -5.81 16.87
N GLU A 96 20.74 -6.34 16.17
CA GLU A 96 21.65 -5.58 15.33
C GLU A 96 20.92 -5.13 14.05
N GLN A 97 20.96 -3.84 13.76
CA GLN A 97 20.40 -3.29 12.53
C GLN A 97 21.49 -3.14 11.47
N PRO A 98 21.22 -3.52 10.20
CA PRO A 98 22.12 -3.24 9.10
C PRO A 98 22.38 -1.74 8.98
N SER A 99 23.52 -1.38 8.39
CA SER A 99 23.82 0.01 8.09
C SER A 99 22.75 0.63 7.18
N LEU A 100 22.58 1.95 7.24
CA LEU A 100 21.57 2.66 6.43
C LEU A 100 21.66 2.35 4.92
N PRO A 101 22.86 2.28 4.29
CA PRO A 101 22.95 1.91 2.87
C PRO A 101 22.40 0.51 2.59
N VAL A 102 22.66 -0.46 3.48
CA VAL A 102 22.13 -1.82 3.35
C VAL A 102 20.61 -1.79 3.45
N GLN A 103 20.05 -1.06 4.42
CA GLN A 103 18.59 -0.94 4.56
C GLN A 103 17.95 -0.31 3.32
N ILE A 104 18.57 0.71 2.72
CA ILE A 104 18.09 1.32 1.47
C ILE A 104 18.07 0.30 0.33
N VAL A 105 19.15 -0.47 0.15
CA VAL A 105 19.19 -1.52 -0.87
C VAL A 105 18.13 -2.58 -0.62
N GLN A 106 17.93 -3.01 0.63
CA GLN A 106 16.90 -3.97 1.01
C GLN A 106 15.49 -3.46 0.66
N ILE A 107 15.21 -2.18 0.94
CA ILE A 107 13.94 -1.54 0.57
C ILE A 107 13.76 -1.51 -0.94
N LEU A 108 14.78 -1.12 -1.70
CA LEU A 108 14.70 -1.08 -3.18
C LEU A 108 14.46 -2.48 -3.77
N VAL A 109 15.15 -3.51 -3.26
CA VAL A 109 14.91 -4.91 -3.65
C VAL A 109 13.47 -5.31 -3.34
N ALA A 110 12.98 -4.98 -2.14
CA ALA A 110 11.60 -5.30 -1.75
C ALA A 110 10.55 -4.61 -2.61
N MET A 111 10.77 -3.36 -3.03
CA MET A 111 9.91 -2.64 -3.97
C MET A 111 9.85 -3.34 -5.33
N LEU A 112 11.01 -3.72 -5.89
CA LEU A 112 11.07 -4.42 -7.19
C LEU A 112 10.39 -5.79 -7.13
N VAL A 113 10.61 -6.54 -6.04
CA VAL A 113 9.96 -7.85 -5.82
C VAL A 113 8.44 -7.68 -5.67
N MET A 114 7.99 -6.67 -4.93
CA MET A 114 6.57 -6.40 -4.72
C MET A 114 5.88 -6.04 -6.02
N ASP A 115 6.45 -5.08 -6.77
CA ASP A 115 5.93 -4.67 -8.08
C ASP A 115 5.86 -5.83 -9.05
N THR A 116 6.87 -6.69 -9.06
CA THR A 116 6.90 -7.87 -9.92
C THR A 116 5.77 -8.82 -9.56
N TRP A 117 5.65 -9.20 -8.29
CA TRP A 117 4.60 -10.11 -7.84
C TRP A 117 3.21 -9.54 -8.12
N GLN A 118 2.96 -8.32 -7.67
CA GLN A 118 1.64 -7.70 -7.79
C GLN A 118 1.26 -7.48 -9.25
N TYR A 119 2.17 -7.03 -10.12
CA TYR A 119 1.88 -6.89 -11.55
C TYR A 119 1.35 -8.18 -12.17
N PHE A 120 2.07 -9.30 -11.98
CA PHE A 120 1.70 -10.56 -12.63
C PHE A 120 0.40 -11.13 -12.08
N VAL A 121 0.21 -11.09 -10.77
CA VAL A 121 -1.03 -11.58 -10.14
C VAL A 121 -2.22 -10.69 -10.52
N HIS A 122 -2.04 -9.37 -10.51
CA HIS A 122 -3.08 -8.41 -10.88
C HIS A 122 -3.49 -8.57 -12.34
N ARG A 123 -2.52 -8.63 -13.26
CA ARG A 123 -2.77 -8.91 -14.68
C ARG A 123 -3.47 -10.26 -14.87
N TYR A 124 -3.05 -11.30 -14.14
CA TYR A 124 -3.68 -12.61 -14.22
C TYR A 124 -5.14 -12.58 -13.74
N MET A 125 -5.45 -11.85 -12.68
CA MET A 125 -6.83 -11.66 -12.20
C MET A 125 -7.71 -10.96 -13.24
N HIS A 126 -7.17 -10.02 -14.00
CA HIS A 126 -7.87 -9.37 -15.12
C HIS A 126 -8.07 -10.28 -16.33
N GLN A 127 -7.07 -11.10 -16.67
CA GLN A 127 -7.13 -11.98 -17.84
C GLN A 127 -8.02 -13.21 -17.61
N ASN A 128 -8.03 -13.73 -16.38
CA ASN A 128 -8.86 -14.87 -16.02
C ASN A 128 -10.30 -14.43 -15.71
N LYS A 129 -11.25 -14.80 -16.59
CA LYS A 129 -12.67 -14.44 -16.47
C LYS A 129 -13.30 -14.81 -15.13
N PHE A 130 -12.90 -15.93 -14.54
CA PHE A 130 -13.43 -16.38 -13.24
C PHE A 130 -12.94 -15.48 -12.12
N LEU A 131 -11.62 -15.23 -12.06
CA LEU A 131 -11.01 -14.37 -11.04
C LEU A 131 -11.49 -12.93 -11.18
N TYR A 132 -11.55 -12.39 -12.40
CA TYR A 132 -12.10 -11.07 -12.62
C TYR A 132 -13.53 -10.99 -12.10
N ARG A 133 -14.43 -11.88 -12.56
CA ARG A 133 -15.86 -11.78 -12.23
C ARG A 133 -16.17 -11.94 -10.75
N HIS A 134 -15.47 -12.83 -10.04
CA HIS A 134 -15.85 -13.20 -8.66
C HIS A 134 -14.93 -12.62 -7.58
N VAL A 135 -13.72 -12.20 -7.94
CA VAL A 135 -12.72 -11.71 -6.98
C VAL A 135 -12.47 -10.23 -7.26
N HIS A 136 -11.87 -9.94 -8.41
CA HIS A 136 -11.32 -8.61 -8.68
C HIS A 136 -12.36 -7.56 -9.09
N SER A 137 -13.52 -8.00 -9.59
CA SER A 137 -14.65 -7.12 -9.89
C SER A 137 -15.14 -6.37 -8.66
N GLN A 138 -14.93 -6.90 -7.45
CA GLN A 138 -15.29 -6.21 -6.21
C GLN A 138 -14.47 -4.92 -6.05
N HIS A 139 -13.17 -4.99 -6.30
CA HIS A 139 -12.28 -3.83 -6.28
C HIS A 139 -12.67 -2.83 -7.39
N HIS A 140 -12.88 -3.33 -8.61
CA HIS A 140 -13.32 -2.54 -9.77
C HIS A 140 -14.77 -2.03 -9.71
N ARG A 141 -15.53 -2.27 -8.63
CA ARG A 141 -16.79 -1.53 -8.39
C ARG A 141 -16.54 -0.05 -8.16
N LEU A 142 -15.33 0.30 -7.70
CA LEU A 142 -14.90 1.66 -7.43
C LEU A 142 -14.31 2.30 -8.69
N VAL A 143 -15.17 2.58 -9.68
CA VAL A 143 -14.75 3.20 -10.96
C VAL A 143 -14.02 4.54 -10.74
N VAL A 144 -14.35 5.25 -9.66
CA VAL A 144 -13.59 6.41 -9.18
C VAL A 144 -12.94 6.00 -7.86
N PRO A 145 -11.64 5.65 -7.86
CA PRO A 145 -10.95 5.23 -6.64
C PRO A 145 -10.88 6.40 -5.65
N TYR A 146 -10.92 6.06 -4.36
CA TYR A 146 -10.71 6.99 -3.25
C TYR A 146 -9.90 6.29 -2.15
N ALA A 147 -9.28 7.08 -1.27
CA ALA A 147 -8.27 6.61 -0.32
C ALA A 147 -8.67 5.38 0.52
N ILE A 148 -9.90 5.35 1.04
CA ILE A 148 -10.40 4.21 1.85
C ILE A 148 -10.70 2.99 0.96
N GLY A 149 -11.05 3.22 -0.31
CA GLY A 149 -11.30 2.20 -1.31
C GLY A 149 -10.05 1.44 -1.75
N ALA A 150 -8.85 1.94 -1.43
CA ALA A 150 -7.57 1.33 -1.80
C ALA A 150 -7.46 -0.15 -1.37
N LEU A 151 -8.04 -0.50 -0.22
CA LEU A 151 -8.06 -1.86 0.33
C LEU A 151 -9.45 -2.49 0.30
N TYR A 152 -10.38 -1.92 -0.48
CA TYR A 152 -11.69 -2.53 -0.70
C TYR A 152 -11.59 -3.63 -1.74
N ASN A 153 -10.92 -4.72 -1.37
CA ASN A 153 -10.71 -5.88 -2.21
C ASN A 153 -11.38 -7.14 -1.62
N HIS A 154 -11.54 -8.17 -2.45
CA HIS A 154 -12.01 -9.47 -1.96
C HIS A 154 -10.92 -10.09 -1.06
N PRO A 155 -11.24 -10.82 0.03
CA PRO A 155 -10.21 -11.37 0.93
C PRO A 155 -9.14 -12.22 0.24
N LEU A 156 -9.52 -12.96 -0.80
CA LEU A 156 -8.57 -13.72 -1.64
C LEU A 156 -7.60 -12.80 -2.40
N GLU A 157 -8.05 -11.64 -2.85
CA GLU A 157 -7.19 -10.65 -3.50
C GLU A 157 -6.17 -10.09 -2.52
N GLY A 158 -6.61 -9.66 -1.33
CA GLY A 158 -5.69 -9.20 -0.28
C GLY A 158 -4.73 -10.29 0.21
N LEU A 159 -5.15 -11.56 0.21
CA LEU A 159 -4.25 -12.68 0.49
C LEU A 159 -3.17 -12.82 -0.60
N LEU A 160 -3.57 -12.82 -1.87
CA LEU A 160 -2.66 -13.07 -2.99
C LEU A 160 -1.75 -11.88 -3.29
N LEU A 161 -2.26 -10.65 -3.28
CA LEU A 161 -1.48 -9.44 -3.58
C LEU A 161 -0.73 -8.94 -2.35
N ASP A 162 -1.44 -8.68 -1.24
CA ASP A 162 -0.84 -7.99 -0.09
C ASP A 162 -0.02 -8.96 0.77
N THR A 163 -0.62 -10.11 1.14
CA THR A 163 0.03 -11.04 2.08
C THR A 163 1.18 -11.79 1.42
N PHE A 164 0.96 -12.44 0.28
CA PHE A 164 2.04 -13.15 -0.41
C PHE A 164 3.05 -12.19 -1.05
N GLY A 165 2.59 -11.09 -1.68
CA GLY A 165 3.52 -10.09 -2.22
C GLY A 165 4.40 -9.50 -1.14
N GLY A 166 3.82 -9.11 0.00
CA GLY A 166 4.57 -8.61 1.15
C GLY A 166 5.51 -9.64 1.76
N ALA A 167 5.06 -10.89 1.95
CA ALA A 167 5.89 -11.96 2.49
C ALA A 167 7.10 -12.26 1.60
N ILE A 168 6.91 -12.36 0.29
CA ILE A 168 8.00 -12.61 -0.66
C ILE A 168 8.98 -11.43 -0.67
N SER A 169 8.49 -10.19 -0.69
CA SER A 169 9.34 -8.98 -0.60
C SER A 169 10.15 -8.92 0.69
N PHE A 170 9.57 -9.31 1.82
CA PHE A 170 10.28 -9.38 3.10
C PHE A 170 11.37 -10.45 3.09
N LEU A 171 11.04 -11.66 2.63
CA LEU A 171 11.98 -12.79 2.63
C LEU A 171 13.14 -12.58 1.64
N VAL A 172 12.84 -12.11 0.42
CA VAL A 172 13.86 -11.96 -0.64
C VAL A 172 14.80 -10.79 -0.35
N SER A 173 14.30 -9.70 0.23
CA SER A 173 15.15 -8.56 0.57
C SER A 173 16.09 -8.84 1.75
N GLY A 174 15.81 -9.86 2.56
CA GLY A 174 16.60 -10.16 3.75
C GLY A 174 16.56 -9.04 4.81
N MET A 175 15.55 -8.18 4.76
CA MET A 175 15.43 -7.05 5.68
C MET A 175 15.10 -7.51 7.11
N THR A 176 15.50 -6.73 8.10
CA THR A 176 15.10 -6.98 9.49
C THR A 176 13.61 -6.68 9.69
N ALA A 177 13.02 -7.18 10.77
CA ALA A 177 11.65 -6.85 11.13
C ALA A 177 11.42 -5.33 11.27
N ARG A 178 12.41 -4.59 11.78
CA ARG A 178 12.31 -3.12 11.90
C ARG A 178 12.28 -2.43 10.54
N THR A 179 13.20 -2.79 9.64
CA THR A 179 13.21 -2.26 8.27
C THR A 179 11.94 -2.64 7.52
N ALA A 180 11.39 -3.83 7.80
CA ALA A 180 10.11 -4.28 7.24
C ALA A 180 8.92 -3.41 7.65
N VAL A 181 8.84 -3.02 8.92
CA VAL A 181 7.80 -2.07 9.37
C VAL A 181 7.87 -0.77 8.57
N ILE A 182 9.07 -0.21 8.40
CA ILE A 182 9.27 1.02 7.61
C ILE A 182 8.81 0.81 6.16
N PHE A 183 9.24 -0.28 5.53
CA PHE A 183 8.87 -0.62 4.16
C PHE A 183 7.36 -0.79 3.98
N PHE A 184 6.68 -1.55 4.85
CA PHE A 184 5.25 -1.78 4.73
C PHE A 184 4.41 -0.53 5.04
N CYS A 185 4.84 0.30 5.99
CA CYS A 185 4.22 1.61 6.22
C CYS A 185 4.30 2.47 4.95
N PHE A 186 5.48 2.51 4.32
CA PHE A 186 5.68 3.22 3.07
C PHE A 186 4.81 2.65 1.93
N ALA A 187 4.74 1.33 1.78
CA ALA A 187 3.92 0.65 0.77
C ALA A 187 2.43 0.96 0.93
N VAL A 188 1.92 0.94 2.17
CA VAL A 188 0.51 1.26 2.46
C VAL A 188 0.21 2.73 2.15
N ILE A 189 1.08 3.66 2.57
CA ILE A 189 0.92 5.08 2.24
C ILE A 189 0.90 5.27 0.73
N LYS A 190 1.82 4.62 0.00
CA LYS A 190 1.88 4.69 -1.45
C LYS A 190 0.62 4.15 -2.11
N THR A 191 0.10 3.01 -1.64
CA THR A 191 -1.14 2.41 -2.15
C THR A 191 -2.33 3.35 -1.95
N VAL A 192 -2.42 3.99 -0.78
CA VAL A 192 -3.47 4.98 -0.50
C VAL A 192 -3.34 6.20 -1.41
N ASP A 193 -2.12 6.69 -1.64
CA ASP A 193 -1.83 7.80 -2.56
C ASP A 193 -2.27 7.49 -4.00
N ASP A 194 -1.97 6.29 -4.49
CA ASP A 194 -2.35 5.83 -5.84
C ASP A 194 -3.86 5.71 -6.04
N HIS A 195 -4.62 5.53 -4.96
CA HIS A 195 -6.07 5.37 -5.03
C HIS A 195 -6.82 6.61 -4.53
N CYS A 196 -6.14 7.67 -4.07
CA CYS A 196 -6.84 8.74 -3.38
C CYS A 196 -7.74 9.58 -4.30
N GLY A 197 -7.49 9.54 -5.61
CA GLY A 197 -8.21 10.35 -6.60
C GLY A 197 -7.87 11.85 -6.51
N LEU A 198 -6.82 12.21 -5.76
CA LEU A 198 -6.45 13.59 -5.49
C LEU A 198 -5.08 13.91 -6.08
N TRP A 199 -5.06 14.82 -7.05
CA TRP A 199 -3.82 15.40 -7.55
C TRP A 199 -3.37 16.59 -6.68
N LEU A 200 -2.67 16.30 -5.59
CA LEU A 200 -2.23 17.33 -4.64
C LEU A 200 -0.97 18.08 -5.14
N PRO A 201 -0.96 19.43 -5.11
CA PRO A 201 0.22 20.20 -5.48
C PRO A 201 1.36 19.92 -4.51
N GLY A 202 2.53 19.55 -5.03
CA GLY A 202 3.71 19.23 -4.22
C GLY A 202 3.73 17.81 -3.65
N ASN A 203 2.89 16.89 -4.16
CA ASN A 203 2.99 15.48 -3.79
C ASN A 203 4.37 14.91 -4.17
N VAL A 204 5.18 14.59 -3.17
CA VAL A 204 6.53 14.06 -3.35
C VAL A 204 6.54 12.71 -4.07
N PHE A 205 5.49 11.90 -3.91
CA PHE A 205 5.41 10.60 -4.58
C PHE A 205 5.31 10.75 -6.09
N HIS A 206 4.57 11.75 -6.58
CA HIS A 206 4.43 12.00 -8.02
C HIS A 206 5.77 12.42 -8.68
N ILE A 207 6.74 12.89 -7.90
CA ILE A 207 8.08 13.26 -8.38
C ILE A 207 8.93 12.00 -8.61
N PHE A 208 8.83 11.02 -7.70
CA PHE A 208 9.66 9.82 -7.73
C PHE A 208 9.01 8.62 -8.43
N PHE A 209 7.67 8.58 -8.48
CA PHE A 209 6.90 7.43 -8.95
C PHE A 209 5.93 7.84 -10.05
N GLN A 210 6.07 7.18 -11.21
CA GLN A 210 5.15 7.34 -12.34
C GLN A 210 3.83 6.59 -12.11
N ASN A 211 3.86 5.55 -11.29
CA ASN A 211 2.64 4.98 -10.74
C ASN A 211 2.10 5.95 -9.69
N ASN A 212 0.98 6.59 -9.98
CA ASN A 212 0.37 7.63 -9.17
C ASN A 212 -1.15 7.59 -9.34
N THR A 213 -1.85 8.51 -8.69
CA THR A 213 -3.31 8.54 -8.71
C THR A 213 -3.94 8.58 -10.10
N ALA A 214 -3.32 9.26 -11.07
CA ALA A 214 -3.88 9.36 -12.42
C ALA A 214 -3.63 8.10 -13.24
N TYR A 215 -2.44 7.51 -13.10
CA TYR A 215 -2.11 6.22 -13.70
C TYR A 215 -3.11 5.13 -13.28
N HIS A 216 -3.43 5.07 -11.98
CA HIS A 216 -4.33 4.07 -11.44
C HIS A 216 -5.81 4.42 -11.70
N ASP A 217 -6.20 5.70 -11.71
CA ASP A 217 -7.55 6.11 -12.13
C ASP A 217 -7.88 5.61 -13.54
N ILE A 218 -6.96 5.74 -14.50
CA ILE A 218 -7.13 5.20 -15.85
C ILE A 218 -7.39 3.70 -15.82
N HIS A 219 -6.69 2.94 -14.99
CA HIS A 219 -6.90 1.50 -14.86
C HIS A 219 -8.32 1.14 -14.38
N HIS A 220 -8.87 1.91 -13.42
CA HIS A 220 -10.23 1.71 -12.90
C HIS A 220 -11.34 2.15 -13.88
N GLN A 221 -11.01 3.00 -14.86
CA GLN A 221 -11.95 3.34 -15.93
C GLN A 221 -12.27 2.09 -16.77
N LEU A 222 -13.52 1.99 -17.25
CA LEU A 222 -14.02 0.84 -18.01
C LEU A 222 -13.14 0.47 -19.21
N GLN A 223 -12.56 1.47 -19.87
CA GLN A 223 -11.70 1.30 -21.03
C GLN A 223 -10.26 0.92 -20.65
N GLY A 224 -9.81 1.31 -19.45
CA GLY A 224 -8.43 1.11 -18.99
C GLY A 224 -8.20 -0.17 -18.18
N ALA A 225 -9.26 -0.93 -17.82
CA ALA A 225 -9.15 -2.22 -17.13
C ALA A 225 -8.32 -3.31 -17.87
N LYS A 226 -7.84 -3.02 -19.09
CA LYS A 226 -6.93 -3.85 -19.88
C LYS A 226 -5.46 -3.40 -19.83
N TYR A 227 -5.16 -2.35 -19.08
CA TYR A 227 -3.89 -1.65 -19.08
C TYR A 227 -3.52 -1.21 -17.66
N ASN A 228 -2.29 -0.74 -17.47
CA ASN A 228 -1.79 -0.14 -16.22
C ASN A 228 -1.95 -1.05 -14.99
N TYR A 229 -1.42 -2.27 -15.08
CA TYR A 229 -1.54 -3.27 -14.01
C TYR A 229 -0.52 -3.12 -12.88
N SER A 230 0.55 -2.34 -13.07
CA SER A 230 1.63 -2.26 -12.10
C SER A 230 1.14 -1.57 -10.83
N GLN A 231 1.58 -2.07 -9.68
CA GLN A 231 1.37 -1.48 -8.37
C GLN A 231 2.37 -2.08 -7.37
N PRO A 232 2.77 -1.33 -6.32
CA PRO A 232 2.40 0.06 -6.04
C PRO A 232 3.46 1.10 -6.48
N PHE A 233 4.68 0.74 -6.89
CA PHE A 233 5.76 1.73 -7.04
C PHE A 233 6.05 2.17 -8.48
N PHE A 234 6.36 1.24 -9.37
CA PHE A 234 6.88 1.53 -10.70
C PHE A 234 6.01 0.94 -11.80
N ALA A 235 5.91 1.63 -12.94
CA ALA A 235 5.20 1.15 -14.14
C ALA A 235 6.11 0.31 -15.08
N ILE A 236 7.15 -0.32 -14.55
CA ILE A 236 8.20 -1.00 -15.34
C ILE A 236 7.59 -2.12 -16.19
N TRP A 237 6.78 -2.98 -15.58
CA TRP A 237 6.24 -4.16 -16.25
C TRP A 237 5.21 -3.81 -17.32
N ASP A 238 4.37 -2.79 -17.10
CA ASP A 238 3.46 -2.31 -18.14
C ASP A 238 4.19 -1.76 -19.36
N LYS A 239 5.33 -1.09 -19.16
CA LYS A 239 6.17 -0.60 -20.25
C LYS A 239 6.86 -1.73 -21.00
N ILE A 240 7.43 -2.70 -20.27
CA ILE A 240 8.12 -3.85 -20.87
C ILE A 240 7.15 -4.73 -21.66
N LEU A 241 5.95 -4.96 -21.13
CA LEU A 241 5.00 -5.92 -21.69
C LEU A 241 3.89 -5.28 -22.55
N GLY A 242 4.02 -3.98 -22.85
CA GLY A 242 3.11 -3.26 -23.74
C GLY A 242 1.69 -3.10 -23.19
N THR A 243 1.52 -3.10 -21.87
CA THR A 243 0.22 -2.89 -21.20
C THR A 243 0.10 -1.50 -20.58
N HIS A 244 1.03 -0.59 -20.86
CA HIS A 244 0.97 0.79 -20.41
C HIS A 244 0.01 1.62 -21.28
N MET A 245 -0.94 2.30 -20.64
CA MET A 245 -1.84 3.28 -21.26
C MET A 245 -1.47 4.70 -20.79
N PRO A 246 -1.03 5.58 -21.69
CA PRO A 246 -0.73 6.97 -21.37
C PRO A 246 -2.00 7.77 -21.05
N TYR A 247 -1.82 8.88 -20.35
CA TYR A 247 -2.92 9.74 -19.90
C TYR A 247 -2.56 11.22 -19.89
N ASP A 248 -3.56 12.06 -20.07
CA ASP A 248 -3.51 13.50 -19.90
C ASP A 248 -4.31 13.93 -18.66
N LEU A 249 -3.85 14.98 -18.00
CA LEU A 249 -4.59 15.63 -16.92
C LEU A 249 -5.33 16.85 -17.47
N VAL A 250 -6.66 16.82 -17.39
CA VAL A 250 -7.53 17.92 -17.83
C VAL A 250 -8.07 18.65 -16.61
N GLU A 251 -7.93 19.97 -16.58
CA GLU A 251 -8.55 20.79 -15.54
C GLU A 251 -10.08 20.78 -15.67
N ARG A 252 -10.75 20.55 -14.55
CA ARG A 252 -12.21 20.59 -14.48
C ARG A 252 -12.68 22.04 -14.27
N PRO A 253 -13.82 22.45 -14.88
CA PRO A 253 -14.39 23.79 -14.65
C PRO A 253 -14.71 24.08 -13.18
N GLU A 254 -15.05 23.04 -12.41
CA GLU A 254 -15.38 23.08 -10.99
C GLU A 254 -14.13 23.06 -10.09
N GLY A 255 -12.93 23.00 -10.68
CA GLY A 255 -11.64 22.83 -10.00
C GLY A 255 -11.17 21.37 -9.91
N GLY A 256 -9.85 21.18 -9.81
CA GLY A 256 -9.20 19.86 -9.79
C GLY A 256 -8.90 19.29 -11.17
N PHE A 257 -8.43 18.06 -11.21
CA PHE A 257 -7.98 17.38 -12.44
C PHE A 257 -8.82 16.13 -12.74
N GLU A 258 -8.86 15.75 -14.01
CA GLU A 258 -9.40 14.49 -14.52
C GLU A 258 -8.32 13.80 -15.35
N ALA A 259 -8.04 12.52 -15.07
CA ALA A 259 -7.17 11.72 -15.91
C ALA A 259 -7.96 11.19 -17.11
N ARG A 260 -7.46 11.44 -18.32
CA ARG A 260 -8.05 10.93 -19.56
C ARG A 260 -7.04 10.10 -20.32
N ALA A 261 -7.44 8.90 -20.72
CA ALA A 261 -6.60 8.04 -21.55
C ALA A 261 -6.32 8.74 -22.88
N VAL A 262 -5.05 8.80 -23.26
CA VAL A 262 -4.66 9.26 -24.61
C VAL A 262 -4.93 8.10 -25.56
N LYS A 263 -5.79 8.35 -26.54
CA LYS A 263 -6.05 7.39 -27.62
C LYS A 263 -5.17 7.76 -28.80
N ASP A 264 -4.36 6.80 -29.24
CA ASP A 264 -3.63 6.88 -30.52
C ASP A 264 -4.61 6.85 -31.71
#